data_AF-A0A6S6PN03-F1
#
_entry.id   AF-A0A6S6PN03-F1
#
_cell.length_a   1.000
_cell.length_b   1.000
_cell.length_c   1.000
_cell.angle_alpha   90.00
_cell.angle_beta   90.00
_cell.angle_gamma   90.00
#
_symmetry.space_group_name_H-M   'P 1'
#
loop_
_entity.id
_entity.type
_entity.pdbx_description
1 polymer ?
#
loop_
_entity_poly.entity_id
_entity_poly.type
_entity_poly.pdbx_seq_one_letter_code
_entity_poly.pdbx_strand_id
1 'polypeptide(L)'
;MTGPLYRAFLDRADRYVSEGWARNETDPFTPVPLTVFRDGVQVAELAAESWREDLVEPGHSDGYCAFRHVWLPPLPENDFSRLEVRLPNGEQINGSPVFVPAPTDEQTVLGVRGAIDIFDHERIAGWIRDEDRPERAVGVAILLDGQEVAFLKANSFRRDLRDLGLGSGRYGFEFLFTSPPDPLAAHTVEIRPDTGAPFPEGAKVLPAAEGFFDQAMMNLASREIGGLRDVEKIRVAADFLASCLETLRKKDAEGTLGLASRREIRRLRRQEGNRAVTVQRQVLVIDDQIPDVRRDAASVALLSHMKALQAAGLKVFFTPSLIPGCREDVLASLAEQGITVLRPPLWESVEAILRQAGEAFDLIYLHRLGNASAYLELARRLCPMARIIWSVADIDSLRLRRQAQVEQRPELTILAAQSEARERMVTWRSNVVITHSDEETARIREGVPSCAAVTVRWAVPVGKTVYRPAKRDRIVFLGHFGHAPNRDAVRWLATEIVPALRRLNPALEITVFGSGMTAETLSFACDGLTFAGYAPEIATVFAQARLMVAPLRFGAGIKGKILESWSHGVPVLMTPMAAEGLPLLAGQRSCVVPAETAAFVAGLAVLWADEDALKQQSALRRVVS
;
A
#
# COMPACT_ATOMS: atom_id res chain seq x y z
N MET A 1 -60.83 34.11 -48.99
CA MET A 1 -60.14 33.89 -47.69
C MET A 1 -58.65 33.84 -48.00
N THR A 2 -57.93 34.89 -47.65
CA THR A 2 -56.47 34.96 -47.78
C THR A 2 -55.85 34.04 -46.73
N GLY A 3 -54.99 33.11 -47.13
CA GLY A 3 -54.30 32.20 -46.21
C GLY A 3 -53.32 32.94 -45.28
N PRO A 4 -52.71 32.24 -44.30
CA PRO A 4 -51.72 32.81 -43.39
C PRO A 4 -50.55 33.42 -44.18
N LEU A 5 -50.13 34.63 -43.77
CA LEU A 5 -49.01 35.35 -44.37
C LEU A 5 -47.73 35.07 -43.56
N TYR A 6 -46.78 34.37 -44.15
CA TYR A 6 -45.53 34.01 -43.47
C TYR A 6 -44.36 34.91 -43.91
N ARG A 7 -43.43 35.15 -42.98
CA ARG A 7 -42.15 35.79 -43.25
C ARG A 7 -41.03 34.97 -42.60
N ALA A 8 -40.03 34.57 -43.39
CA ALA A 8 -38.98 33.67 -42.93
C ALA A 8 -37.67 33.87 -43.69
N PHE A 9 -36.55 33.60 -43.02
CA PHE A 9 -35.20 33.69 -43.58
C PHE A 9 -34.27 32.62 -43.00
N LEU A 10 -33.37 32.07 -43.83
CA LEU A 10 -32.30 31.16 -43.42
C LEU A 10 -31.00 31.97 -43.23
N ASP A 11 -30.53 32.09 -42.00
CA ASP A 11 -29.37 32.94 -41.68
C ASP A 11 -28.05 32.23 -41.98
N ARG A 12 -27.97 30.95 -41.64
CA ARG A 12 -26.76 30.15 -41.79
C ARG A 12 -27.11 28.70 -42.07
N ALA A 13 -26.39 28.09 -43.00
CA ALA A 13 -26.34 26.65 -43.15
C ALA A 13 -24.91 26.19 -43.46
N ASP A 14 -24.41 25.28 -42.63
CA ASP A 14 -23.18 24.54 -42.87
C ASP A 14 -23.42 23.05 -42.60
N ARG A 15 -22.36 22.25 -42.68
CA ARG A 15 -22.46 20.79 -42.53
C ARG A 15 -22.88 20.31 -41.15
N TYR A 16 -22.85 21.17 -40.14
CA TYR A 16 -23.21 20.83 -38.76
C TYR A 16 -24.55 21.42 -38.36
N VAL A 17 -24.89 22.61 -38.87
CA VAL A 17 -26.05 23.38 -38.40
C VAL A 17 -26.75 24.10 -39.53
N SER A 18 -28.08 24.14 -39.47
CA SER A 18 -28.91 25.05 -40.28
C SER A 18 -29.85 25.84 -39.36
N GLU A 19 -29.75 27.17 -39.37
CA GLU A 19 -30.47 28.05 -38.46
C GLU A 19 -30.99 29.31 -39.16
N GLY A 20 -32.11 29.81 -38.66
CA GLY A 20 -32.83 30.93 -39.24
C GLY A 20 -34.04 31.30 -38.40
N TRP A 21 -35.04 31.94 -39.01
CA TRP A 21 -36.29 32.31 -38.34
C TRP A 21 -37.49 32.26 -39.29
N ALA A 22 -38.68 32.08 -38.71
CA ALA A 22 -39.95 32.10 -39.43
C ALA A 22 -41.10 32.55 -38.50
N ARG A 23 -41.93 33.48 -38.97
CA ARG A 23 -43.10 33.99 -38.23
C ARG A 23 -44.33 34.08 -39.11
N ASN A 24 -45.51 33.99 -38.50
CA ASN A 24 -46.79 34.22 -39.16
C ASN A 24 -47.28 35.64 -38.85
N GLU A 25 -47.32 36.52 -39.85
CA GLU A 25 -47.74 37.92 -39.68
C GLU A 25 -49.21 38.05 -39.28
N THR A 26 -50.03 37.02 -39.49
CA THR A 26 -51.44 36.98 -39.05
C THR A 26 -51.64 36.41 -37.64
N ASP A 27 -50.64 35.69 -37.12
CA ASP A 27 -50.62 35.15 -35.76
C ASP A 27 -49.16 35.08 -35.25
N PRO A 28 -48.58 36.23 -34.82
CA PRO A 28 -47.14 36.37 -34.65
C PRO A 28 -46.52 35.58 -33.50
N PHE A 29 -47.35 35.05 -32.59
CA PHE A 29 -46.91 34.38 -31.37
C PHE A 29 -47.02 32.85 -31.45
N THR A 30 -47.55 32.33 -32.55
CA THR A 30 -47.63 30.88 -32.78
C THR A 30 -46.38 30.42 -33.55
N PRO A 31 -45.59 29.47 -33.02
CA PRO A 31 -44.43 28.94 -33.71
C PRO A 31 -44.79 28.38 -35.09
N VAL A 32 -44.01 28.75 -36.09
CA VAL A 32 -44.23 28.29 -37.47
C VAL A 32 -43.55 26.93 -37.64
N PRO A 33 -44.29 25.86 -38.01
CA PRO A 33 -43.67 24.60 -38.37
C PRO A 33 -42.93 24.74 -39.70
N LEU A 34 -41.77 24.10 -39.79
CA LEU A 34 -40.87 24.14 -40.92
C LEU A 34 -40.45 22.72 -41.28
N THR A 35 -40.30 22.48 -42.57
CA THR A 35 -39.84 21.19 -43.09
C THR A 35 -38.49 21.38 -43.78
N VAL A 36 -37.50 20.60 -43.36
CA VAL A 36 -36.14 20.62 -43.91
C VAL A 36 -36.00 19.48 -44.91
N PHE A 37 -35.52 19.81 -46.09
CA PHE A 37 -35.20 18.87 -47.16
C PHE A 37 -33.71 18.91 -47.46
N ARG A 38 -33.15 17.75 -47.76
CA ARG A 38 -31.81 17.56 -48.29
C ARG A 38 -31.92 16.86 -49.63
N ASP A 39 -31.35 17.46 -50.68
CA ASP A 39 -31.30 16.90 -52.03
C ASP A 39 -32.69 16.46 -52.54
N GLY A 40 -33.72 17.20 -52.14
CA GLY A 40 -35.14 16.95 -52.49
C GLY A 40 -35.87 15.96 -51.58
N VAL A 41 -35.20 15.34 -50.61
CA VAL A 41 -35.79 14.39 -49.65
C VAL A 41 -36.04 15.09 -48.32
N GLN A 42 -37.24 14.95 -47.76
CA GLN A 42 -37.57 15.47 -46.43
C GLN A 42 -36.77 14.72 -45.36
N VAL A 43 -36.05 15.45 -44.51
CA VAL A 43 -35.17 14.88 -43.49
C VAL A 43 -35.53 15.29 -42.06
N ALA A 44 -36.21 16.42 -41.87
CA ALA A 44 -36.67 16.84 -40.56
C ALA A 44 -37.91 17.73 -40.62
N GLU A 45 -38.70 17.73 -39.56
CA GLU A 45 -39.71 18.73 -39.24
C GLU A 45 -39.34 19.38 -37.91
N LEU A 46 -39.46 20.70 -37.83
CA LEU A 46 -39.10 21.48 -36.65
C LEU A 46 -39.98 22.73 -36.55
N ALA A 47 -40.06 23.32 -35.36
CA ALA A 47 -40.80 24.57 -35.14
C ALA A 47 -39.85 25.74 -34.92
N ALA A 48 -40.21 26.91 -35.45
CA ALA A 48 -39.55 28.17 -35.19
C ALA A 48 -39.99 28.72 -33.83
N GLU A 49 -39.48 28.13 -32.75
CA GLU A 49 -39.90 28.39 -31.36
C GLU A 49 -38.74 28.82 -30.44
N SER A 50 -37.52 28.97 -30.97
CA SER A 50 -36.37 29.43 -30.19
C SER A 50 -36.37 30.95 -30.06
N TRP A 51 -35.94 31.44 -28.90
CA TRP A 51 -35.87 32.88 -28.64
C TRP A 51 -34.61 33.53 -29.21
N ARG A 52 -34.77 34.70 -29.85
CA ARG A 52 -33.68 35.57 -30.29
C ARG A 52 -34.02 37.04 -30.06
N GLU A 53 -33.10 37.75 -29.41
CA GLU A 53 -33.26 39.16 -29.05
C GLU A 53 -33.42 40.07 -30.27
N ASP A 54 -32.67 39.79 -31.35
CA ASP A 54 -32.69 40.58 -32.59
C ASP A 54 -34.00 40.45 -33.39
N LEU A 55 -34.87 39.49 -33.02
CA LEU A 55 -36.15 39.24 -33.66
C LEU A 55 -37.36 39.73 -32.83
N VAL A 56 -37.12 40.42 -31.71
CA VAL A 56 -38.18 41.03 -30.91
C VAL A 56 -38.66 42.31 -31.60
N GLU A 57 -39.91 42.33 -32.06
CA GLU A 57 -40.50 43.47 -32.76
C GLU A 57 -41.91 43.75 -32.21
N PRO A 58 -42.15 44.91 -31.56
CA PRO A 58 -43.45 45.20 -30.95
C PRO A 58 -44.62 45.03 -31.92
N GLY A 59 -45.58 44.19 -31.55
CA GLY A 59 -46.76 43.87 -32.36
C GLY A 59 -46.55 42.86 -33.49
N HIS A 60 -45.32 42.40 -33.72
CA HIS A 60 -44.97 41.51 -34.85
C HIS A 60 -44.11 40.29 -34.46
N SER A 61 -43.50 40.25 -33.27
CA SER A 61 -42.79 39.08 -32.73
C SER A 61 -42.36 39.34 -31.27
N ASP A 62 -42.48 38.36 -30.38
CA ASP A 62 -41.92 38.38 -29.01
C ASP A 62 -40.49 37.81 -28.92
N GLY A 63 -39.90 37.48 -30.07
CA GLY A 63 -38.57 36.90 -30.21
C GLY A 63 -38.55 35.38 -30.31
N TYR A 64 -39.65 34.66 -30.02
CA TYR A 64 -39.75 33.20 -30.13
C TYR A 64 -40.15 32.74 -31.54
N CYS A 65 -39.34 33.11 -32.53
CA CYS A 65 -39.56 32.75 -33.94
C CYS A 65 -38.31 32.23 -34.64
N ALA A 66 -37.26 31.86 -33.90
CA ALA A 66 -36.03 31.30 -34.46
C ALA A 66 -36.05 29.77 -34.49
N PHE A 67 -35.26 29.18 -35.38
CA PHE A 67 -35.07 27.74 -35.45
C PHE A 67 -33.60 27.36 -35.62
N ARG A 68 -33.26 26.14 -35.17
CA ARG A 68 -31.94 25.54 -35.34
C ARG A 68 -32.04 24.03 -35.50
N HIS A 69 -31.49 23.52 -36.60
CA HIS A 69 -31.35 22.10 -36.88
C HIS A 69 -29.88 21.70 -36.79
N VAL A 70 -29.58 20.63 -36.06
CA VAL A 70 -28.21 20.07 -35.95
C VAL A 70 -28.15 18.77 -36.73
N TRP A 71 -27.18 18.67 -37.63
CA TRP A 71 -26.96 17.48 -38.46
C TRP A 71 -26.15 16.45 -37.67
N LEU A 72 -26.80 15.31 -37.35
CA LEU A 72 -26.19 14.18 -36.67
C LEU A 72 -26.48 12.87 -37.43
N PRO A 73 -25.48 12.28 -38.11
CA PRO A 73 -24.10 12.76 -38.28
C PRO A 73 -24.03 14.05 -39.14
N PRO A 74 -22.92 14.81 -39.10
CA PRO A 74 -22.71 15.97 -39.97
C PRO A 74 -22.89 15.60 -41.44
N LEU A 75 -23.24 16.58 -42.28
CA LEU A 75 -23.38 16.35 -43.72
C LEU A 75 -22.08 15.74 -44.30
N PRO A 76 -22.18 14.75 -45.22
CA PRO A 76 -21.04 13.98 -45.72
C PRO A 76 -19.97 14.85 -46.40
N GLU A 77 -18.71 14.42 -46.31
CA GLU A 77 -17.56 15.21 -46.79
C GLU A 77 -17.41 15.24 -48.30
N ASN A 78 -17.97 14.27 -49.02
CA ASN A 78 -17.57 14.00 -50.40
C ASN A 78 -18.54 14.55 -51.45
N ASP A 79 -19.58 15.29 -51.07
CA ASP A 79 -20.61 15.76 -52.00
C ASP A 79 -21.23 17.10 -51.59
N PHE A 80 -21.67 17.90 -52.56
CA PHE A 80 -22.40 19.14 -52.28
C PHE A 80 -23.84 18.81 -51.89
N SER A 81 -24.28 19.27 -50.72
CA SER A 81 -25.66 19.04 -50.27
C SER A 81 -26.52 20.27 -50.56
N ARG A 82 -27.64 20.09 -51.25
CA ARG A 82 -28.66 21.14 -51.45
C ARG A 82 -29.64 21.09 -50.29
N LEU A 83 -29.61 22.10 -49.44
CA LEU A 83 -30.52 22.24 -48.31
C LEU A 83 -31.65 23.18 -48.65
N GLU A 84 -32.88 22.74 -48.36
CA GLU A 84 -34.09 23.52 -48.53
C GLU A 84 -34.91 23.52 -47.24
N VAL A 85 -35.33 24.70 -46.79
CA VAL A 85 -36.32 24.84 -45.72
C VAL A 85 -37.60 25.43 -46.31
N ARG A 86 -38.75 24.81 -45.99
CA ARG A 86 -40.07 25.20 -46.49
C ARG A 86 -41.04 25.47 -45.35
N LEU A 87 -41.98 26.39 -45.63
CA LEU A 87 -43.11 26.77 -44.80
C LEU A 87 -44.26 25.75 -44.92
N PRO A 88 -45.27 25.79 -44.03
CA PRO A 88 -46.39 24.85 -44.04
C PRO A 88 -47.25 24.90 -45.31
N ASN A 89 -47.27 26.06 -45.98
CA ASN A 89 -47.94 26.25 -47.26
C ASN A 89 -47.14 25.68 -48.45
N GLY A 90 -45.96 25.10 -48.21
CA GLY A 90 -45.07 24.54 -49.21
C GLY A 90 -44.11 25.56 -49.84
N GLU A 91 -44.22 26.84 -49.49
CA GLU A 91 -43.33 27.90 -50.00
C GLU A 91 -41.94 27.79 -49.39
N GLN A 92 -40.93 28.17 -50.17
CA GLN A 92 -39.54 28.17 -49.73
C GLN A 92 -39.21 29.44 -48.96
N ILE A 93 -38.49 29.33 -47.84
CA ILE A 93 -38.05 30.51 -47.09
C ILE A 93 -36.94 31.26 -47.82
N ASN A 94 -36.81 32.56 -47.58
CA ASN A 94 -35.71 33.33 -48.16
C ASN A 94 -34.36 32.83 -47.62
N GLY A 95 -33.31 32.86 -48.45
CA GLY A 95 -32.00 32.26 -48.11
C GLY A 95 -31.92 30.75 -48.35
N SER A 96 -32.99 30.12 -48.83
CA SER A 96 -33.09 28.71 -49.22
C SER A 96 -33.50 28.66 -50.72
N PRO A 97 -32.95 27.76 -51.57
CA PRO A 97 -32.02 26.69 -51.23
C PRO A 97 -30.62 27.23 -51.01
N VAL A 98 -29.84 26.54 -50.18
CA VAL A 98 -28.41 26.80 -50.01
C VAL A 98 -27.63 25.54 -50.33
N PHE A 99 -26.53 25.71 -51.06
CA PHE A 99 -25.61 24.63 -51.37
C PHE A 99 -24.47 24.67 -50.36
N VAL A 100 -24.33 23.61 -49.58
CA VAL A 100 -23.21 23.44 -48.64
C VAL A 100 -22.10 22.68 -49.37
N PRO A 101 -20.96 23.32 -49.69
CA PRO A 101 -19.87 22.66 -50.41
C PRO A 101 -19.15 21.62 -49.54
N ALA A 102 -18.64 20.58 -50.18
CA ALA A 102 -17.66 19.67 -49.59
C ALA A 102 -16.42 20.47 -49.12
N PRO A 103 -15.77 20.10 -47.99
CA PRO A 103 -14.52 20.75 -47.60
C PRO A 103 -13.49 20.56 -48.72
N THR A 104 -12.92 21.65 -49.22
CA THR A 104 -11.74 21.55 -50.09
C THR A 104 -10.56 21.07 -49.25
N ASP A 105 -10.00 19.92 -49.63
CA ASP A 105 -8.71 19.40 -49.18
C ASP A 105 -7.58 20.38 -49.56
N GLU A 106 -7.39 21.40 -48.74
CA GLU A 106 -6.08 22.00 -48.52
C GLU A 106 -5.68 21.71 -47.08
N GLN A 107 -5.12 20.51 -46.87
CA GLN A 107 -4.31 20.21 -45.70
C GLN A 107 -3.03 21.04 -45.75
N THR A 108 -3.12 22.31 -45.36
CA THR A 108 -1.99 22.99 -44.75
C THR A 108 -2.00 22.59 -43.29
N VAL A 109 -1.01 21.79 -42.87
CA VAL A 109 -0.80 21.48 -41.45
C VAL A 109 -0.53 22.80 -40.73
N LEU A 110 -1.57 23.37 -40.10
CA LEU A 110 -1.49 24.61 -39.36
C LEU A 110 -0.64 24.39 -38.11
N GLY A 111 0.33 25.27 -37.86
CA GLY A 111 1.18 25.18 -36.68
C GLY A 111 0.40 25.62 -35.44
N VAL A 112 0.15 24.72 -34.48
CA VAL A 112 -0.35 25.10 -33.16
C VAL A 112 0.76 25.09 -32.13
N ARG A 113 0.82 26.13 -31.29
CA ARG A 113 1.64 26.14 -30.07
C ARG A 113 0.75 26.19 -28.85
N GLY A 114 1.09 25.43 -27.82
CA GLY A 114 0.31 25.37 -26.60
C GLY A 114 0.97 24.49 -25.55
N ALA A 115 0.52 24.63 -24.31
CA ALA A 115 0.96 23.82 -23.18
C ALA A 115 -0.20 23.60 -22.19
N ILE A 116 -0.12 22.52 -21.42
CA ILE A 116 -1.03 22.22 -20.31
C ILE A 116 -0.32 22.57 -19.00
N ASP A 117 -0.85 23.56 -18.29
CA ASP A 117 -0.28 24.03 -17.03
C ASP A 117 -0.84 23.27 -15.83
N ILE A 118 -2.13 22.90 -15.89
CA ILE A 118 -2.86 22.21 -14.83
C ILE A 118 -3.53 20.98 -15.43
N PHE A 119 -3.26 19.83 -14.82
CA PHE A 119 -3.76 18.54 -15.25
C PHE A 119 -3.99 17.65 -14.03
N ASP A 120 -5.21 17.74 -13.49
CA ASP A 120 -5.64 16.97 -12.31
C ASP A 120 -7.11 16.52 -12.44
N HIS A 121 -7.64 15.86 -11.42
CA HIS A 121 -9.00 15.30 -11.40
C HIS A 121 -10.11 16.38 -11.30
N GLU A 122 -9.75 17.65 -11.07
CA GLU A 122 -10.71 18.76 -10.93
C GLU A 122 -10.76 19.60 -12.20
N ARG A 123 -9.61 19.85 -12.83
CA ARG A 123 -9.52 20.74 -13.98
C ARG A 123 -8.36 20.44 -14.92
N ILE A 124 -8.57 20.88 -16.15
CA ILE A 124 -7.56 20.92 -17.20
C ILE A 124 -7.45 22.38 -17.65
N ALA A 125 -6.27 22.97 -17.49
CA ALA A 125 -6.01 24.33 -17.89
C ALA A 125 -4.69 24.45 -18.64
N GLY A 126 -4.67 25.36 -19.60
CA GLY A 126 -3.52 25.56 -20.47
C GLY A 126 -3.70 26.75 -21.39
N TRP A 127 -2.91 26.76 -22.45
CA TRP A 127 -3.06 27.72 -23.53
C TRP A 127 -2.78 27.08 -24.87
N ILE A 128 -3.41 27.62 -25.91
CA ILE A 128 -3.18 27.21 -27.30
C ILE A 128 -3.39 28.37 -28.26
N ARG A 129 -2.49 28.48 -29.24
CA ARG A 129 -2.46 29.50 -30.27
C ARG A 129 -2.26 28.86 -31.64
N ASP A 130 -3.00 29.36 -32.61
CA ASP A 130 -2.77 29.15 -34.04
C ASP A 130 -1.65 30.10 -34.51
N GLU A 131 -0.53 29.56 -34.97
CA GLU A 131 0.63 30.34 -35.42
C GLU A 131 0.36 31.05 -36.74
N ASP A 132 -0.46 30.44 -37.60
CA ASP A 132 -0.79 30.97 -38.92
C ASP A 132 -1.89 32.03 -38.83
N ARG A 133 -2.75 31.95 -37.80
CA ARG A 133 -3.82 32.91 -37.53
C ARG A 133 -3.81 33.37 -36.06
N PRO A 134 -2.84 34.22 -35.66
CA PRO A 134 -2.62 34.56 -34.25
C PRO A 134 -3.71 35.39 -33.59
N GLU A 135 -4.63 35.98 -34.36
CA GLU A 135 -5.81 36.70 -33.86
C GLU A 135 -7.05 35.79 -33.72
N ARG A 136 -6.98 34.54 -34.21
CA ARG A 136 -8.07 33.57 -34.10
C ARG A 136 -8.00 32.87 -32.74
N ALA A 137 -9.11 32.89 -32.01
CA ALA A 137 -9.29 32.02 -30.84
C ALA A 137 -9.48 30.57 -31.31
N VAL A 138 -8.63 29.66 -30.81
CA VAL A 138 -8.69 28.23 -31.13
C VAL A 138 -9.79 27.56 -30.30
N GLY A 139 -10.61 26.74 -30.95
CA GLY A 139 -11.56 25.84 -30.28
C GLY A 139 -10.83 24.60 -29.77
N VAL A 140 -11.18 24.16 -28.57
CA VAL A 140 -10.53 23.04 -27.87
C VAL A 140 -11.59 22.05 -27.43
N ALA A 141 -11.60 20.87 -28.03
CA ALA A 141 -12.33 19.71 -27.54
C ALA A 141 -11.48 18.96 -26.50
N ILE A 142 -12.09 18.55 -25.40
CA ILE A 142 -11.48 17.70 -24.38
C ILE A 142 -12.19 16.36 -24.41
N LEU A 143 -11.43 15.29 -24.60
CA LEU A 143 -11.91 13.92 -24.62
C LEU A 143 -11.39 13.17 -23.40
N LEU A 144 -12.27 12.47 -22.69
CA LEU A 144 -11.96 11.56 -21.60
C LEU A 144 -12.25 10.14 -22.06
N ASP A 145 -11.24 9.26 -22.06
CA ASP A 145 -11.31 7.88 -22.55
C ASP A 145 -11.94 7.76 -23.95
N GLY A 146 -11.64 8.74 -24.82
CA GLY A 146 -12.13 8.81 -26.19
C GLY A 146 -13.53 9.41 -26.36
N GLN A 147 -14.21 9.81 -25.30
CA GLN A 147 -15.49 10.52 -25.36
C GLN A 147 -15.30 12.02 -25.15
N GLU A 148 -15.83 12.85 -26.05
CA GLU A 148 -15.79 14.31 -25.90
C GLU A 148 -16.65 14.74 -24.70
N VAL A 149 -16.01 15.33 -23.69
CA VAL A 149 -16.67 15.81 -22.46
C VAL A 149 -16.89 17.32 -22.47
N ALA A 150 -16.17 18.07 -23.31
CA ALA A 150 -16.33 19.51 -23.46
C ALA A 150 -15.74 20.07 -24.75
N PHE A 151 -16.30 21.19 -25.22
CA PHE A 151 -15.72 22.03 -26.27
C PHE A 151 -15.74 23.50 -25.83
N LEU A 152 -14.59 24.17 -25.87
CA LEU A 152 -14.41 25.53 -25.36
C LEU A 152 -13.47 26.36 -26.24
N LYS A 153 -13.55 27.69 -26.15
CA LYS A 153 -12.67 28.60 -26.89
C LYS A 153 -11.51 29.08 -26.02
N ALA A 154 -10.30 28.98 -26.53
CA ALA A 154 -9.09 29.48 -25.89
C ALA A 154 -8.93 30.99 -26.12
N ASN A 155 -9.69 31.81 -25.38
CA ASN A 155 -9.69 33.28 -25.52
C ASN A 155 -9.43 34.02 -24.20
N SER A 156 -9.10 33.30 -23.13
CA SER A 156 -8.79 33.89 -21.83
C SER A 156 -7.48 34.65 -21.90
N PHE A 157 -7.48 35.87 -21.37
CA PHE A 157 -6.32 36.74 -21.37
C PHE A 157 -5.26 36.27 -20.36
N ARG A 158 -4.03 36.15 -20.84
CA ARG A 158 -2.84 35.76 -20.08
C ARG A 158 -1.73 36.77 -20.28
N ARG A 159 -1.36 37.45 -19.18
CA ARG A 159 -0.36 38.52 -19.18
C ARG A 159 1.03 37.97 -19.51
N ASP A 160 1.38 36.82 -18.96
CA ASP A 160 2.66 36.14 -19.20
C ASP A 160 2.88 35.80 -20.68
N LEU A 161 1.85 35.33 -21.38
CA LEU A 161 1.95 35.05 -22.83
C LEU A 161 2.14 36.35 -23.64
N ARG A 162 1.45 37.44 -23.25
CA ARG A 162 1.65 38.75 -23.89
C ARG A 162 3.05 39.31 -23.64
N ASP A 163 3.55 39.19 -22.42
CA ASP A 163 4.86 39.71 -22.02
C ASP A 163 6.00 38.91 -22.69
N LEU A 164 5.75 37.66 -23.08
CA LEU A 164 6.60 36.84 -23.96
C LEU A 164 6.53 37.23 -25.45
N GLY A 165 5.76 38.26 -25.80
CA GLY A 165 5.63 38.74 -27.18
C GLY A 165 4.66 37.93 -28.04
N LEU A 166 3.84 37.04 -27.45
CA LEU A 166 2.91 36.20 -28.20
C LEU A 166 1.60 36.94 -28.55
N GLY A 167 1.64 38.15 -29.09
CA GLY A 167 0.44 38.85 -29.58
C GLY A 167 -0.51 39.33 -28.46
N SER A 168 -1.82 39.11 -28.61
CA SER A 168 -2.86 39.67 -27.72
C SER A 168 -2.85 39.10 -26.29
N GLY A 169 -2.16 37.98 -26.08
CA GLY A 169 -2.19 37.19 -24.85
C GLY A 169 -3.50 36.43 -24.61
N ARG A 170 -4.46 36.45 -25.53
CA ARG A 170 -5.78 35.81 -25.36
C ARG A 170 -5.80 34.39 -25.93
N TYR A 171 -5.05 33.49 -25.30
CA TYR A 171 -4.86 32.10 -25.75
C TYR A 171 -5.14 31.07 -24.65
N GLY A 172 -5.57 31.52 -23.47
CA GLY A 172 -5.80 30.64 -22.33
C GLY A 172 -7.13 29.88 -22.41
N PHE A 173 -7.14 28.67 -21.86
CA PHE A 173 -8.34 27.87 -21.66
C PHE A 173 -8.35 27.21 -20.29
N GLU A 174 -9.54 26.99 -19.73
CA GLU A 174 -9.74 26.28 -18.47
C GLU A 174 -11.04 25.48 -18.55
N PHE A 175 -10.96 24.21 -18.20
CA PHE A 175 -12.10 23.29 -18.11
C PHE A 175 -12.16 22.70 -16.71
N LEU A 176 -13.36 22.69 -16.13
CA LEU A 176 -13.66 22.10 -14.83
C LEU A 176 -14.55 20.87 -15.04
N PHE A 177 -14.17 19.74 -14.45
CA PHE A 177 -15.02 18.55 -14.48
C PHE A 177 -16.30 18.80 -13.66
N THR A 178 -17.45 18.75 -14.32
CA THR A 178 -18.76 18.81 -13.63
C THR A 178 -19.03 17.54 -12.82
N SER A 179 -18.42 16.43 -13.21
CA SER A 179 -18.31 15.19 -12.45
C SER A 179 -16.89 14.65 -12.64
N PRO A 180 -16.05 14.66 -11.59
CA PRO A 180 -14.68 14.18 -11.67
C PRO A 180 -14.61 12.73 -12.19
N PRO A 181 -13.60 12.39 -13.01
CA PRO A 181 -13.34 11.00 -13.39
C PRO A 181 -13.07 10.13 -12.15
N ASP A 182 -13.26 8.81 -12.26
CA ASP A 182 -13.08 7.89 -11.13
C ASP A 182 -11.62 7.95 -10.64
N PRO A 183 -11.37 8.46 -9.43
CA PRO A 183 -10.00 8.64 -8.95
C PRO A 183 -9.31 7.30 -8.66
N LEU A 184 -10.04 6.17 -8.66
CA LEU A 184 -9.49 4.84 -8.43
C LEU A 184 -9.05 4.14 -9.73
N ALA A 185 -9.28 4.75 -10.89
CA ALA A 185 -8.89 4.23 -12.19
C ALA A 185 -7.99 5.23 -12.93
N ALA A 186 -7.15 4.72 -13.83
CA ALA A 186 -6.39 5.58 -14.73
C ALA A 186 -7.28 5.96 -15.92
N HIS A 187 -7.26 7.24 -16.29
CA HIS A 187 -8.05 7.78 -17.38
C HIS A 187 -7.17 8.48 -18.42
N THR A 188 -7.50 8.36 -19.70
CA THR A 188 -6.78 9.05 -20.78
C THR A 188 -7.52 10.32 -21.17
N VAL A 189 -6.82 11.45 -21.15
CA VAL A 189 -7.34 12.74 -21.59
C VAL A 189 -6.64 13.16 -22.88
N GLU A 190 -7.43 13.42 -23.93
CA GLU A 190 -6.96 13.94 -25.21
C GLU A 190 -7.52 15.35 -25.41
N ILE A 191 -6.65 16.28 -25.86
CA ILE A 191 -7.05 17.63 -26.25
C ILE A 191 -6.99 17.74 -27.77
N ARG A 192 -8.10 18.13 -28.40
CA ARG A 192 -8.22 18.25 -29.86
C ARG A 192 -8.56 19.68 -30.30
N PRO A 193 -7.62 20.37 -30.96
CA PRO A 193 -7.87 21.69 -31.55
C PRO A 193 -8.84 21.64 -32.73
N ASP A 194 -9.67 22.67 -32.89
CA ASP A 194 -10.59 22.88 -34.04
C ASP A 194 -9.84 23.24 -35.34
N THR A 195 -8.52 23.44 -35.26
CA THR A 195 -7.64 23.66 -36.41
C THR A 195 -7.31 22.37 -37.15
N GLY A 196 -7.59 21.20 -36.55
CA GLY A 196 -7.23 19.89 -37.10
C GLY A 196 -5.79 19.47 -36.84
N ALA A 197 -4.95 20.35 -36.29
CA ALA A 197 -3.59 20.02 -35.88
C ALA A 197 -3.57 19.29 -34.51
N PRO A 198 -2.64 18.34 -34.28
CA PRO A 198 -2.54 17.67 -32.97
C PRO A 198 -2.08 18.64 -31.88
N PHE A 199 -2.59 18.46 -30.65
CA PHE A 199 -2.11 19.25 -29.52
C PHE A 199 -0.64 18.89 -29.20
N PRO A 200 0.26 19.86 -28.95
CA PRO A 200 1.71 19.60 -28.85
C PRO A 200 2.14 18.58 -27.78
N GLU A 201 1.42 18.50 -26.65
CA GLU A 201 1.73 17.56 -25.57
C GLU A 201 1.08 16.18 -25.74
N GLY A 202 0.26 15.98 -26.77
CA GLY A 202 -0.45 14.72 -27.01
C GLY A 202 -1.49 14.37 -25.94
N ALA A 203 -1.95 13.13 -25.96
CA ALA A 203 -2.82 12.58 -24.92
C ALA A 203 -2.05 12.34 -23.62
N LYS A 204 -2.64 12.71 -22.49
CA LYS A 204 -2.08 12.52 -21.15
C LYS A 204 -2.91 11.54 -20.34
N VAL A 205 -2.27 10.84 -19.40
CA VAL A 205 -2.94 9.91 -18.49
C VAL A 205 -3.12 10.59 -17.14
N LEU A 206 -4.36 10.69 -16.67
CA LEU A 206 -4.70 10.90 -15.28
C LEU A 206 -4.47 9.57 -14.54
N PRO A 207 -3.46 9.44 -13.68
CA PRO A 207 -3.17 8.19 -12.99
C PRO A 207 -4.23 7.92 -11.92
N ALA A 208 -4.49 6.63 -11.63
CA ALA A 208 -5.24 6.25 -10.44
C ALA A 208 -4.56 6.82 -9.19
N ALA A 209 -5.34 7.22 -8.19
CA ALA A 209 -4.83 7.72 -6.92
C ALA A 209 -4.18 6.56 -6.12
N GLU A 210 -2.86 6.38 -6.27
CA GLU A 210 -2.11 5.28 -5.64
C GLU A 210 -1.78 5.51 -4.14
N GLY A 211 -2.14 6.66 -3.57
CA GLY A 211 -1.93 6.95 -2.16
C GLY A 211 -2.78 8.14 -1.74
N PHE A 212 -3.47 7.99 -0.60
CA PHE A 212 -4.37 8.94 0.07
C PHE A 212 -4.33 10.37 -0.52
N PHE A 213 -5.34 10.68 -1.34
CA PHE A 213 -5.69 11.98 -1.93
C PHE A 213 -4.49 12.78 -2.48
N ASP A 214 -4.47 13.02 -3.79
CA ASP A 214 -3.51 13.98 -4.36
C ASP A 214 -3.58 15.36 -3.66
N GLN A 215 -2.58 16.20 -3.84
CA GLN A 215 -2.53 17.49 -3.15
C GLN A 215 -3.75 18.38 -3.44
N ALA A 216 -4.39 18.24 -4.60
CA ALA A 216 -5.57 18.99 -4.99
C ALA A 216 -6.82 18.51 -4.22
N MET A 217 -7.07 17.20 -4.20
CA MET A 217 -8.10 16.54 -3.41
C MET A 217 -7.89 16.73 -1.91
N MET A 218 -6.64 16.75 -1.41
CA MET A 218 -6.35 17.10 -0.03
C MET A 218 -6.67 18.55 0.27
N ASN A 219 -6.41 19.47 -0.66
CA ASN A 219 -6.79 20.87 -0.51
C ASN A 219 -8.31 21.04 -0.55
N LEU A 220 -9.03 20.29 -1.40
CA LEU A 220 -10.49 20.28 -1.49
C LEU A 220 -11.11 19.70 -0.21
N ALA A 221 -10.69 18.51 0.20
CA ALA A 221 -11.11 17.90 1.46
C ALA A 221 -10.78 18.80 2.65
N SER A 222 -9.60 19.41 2.69
CA SER A 222 -9.21 20.35 3.74
C SER A 222 -9.99 21.67 3.68
N ARG A 223 -10.44 22.10 2.51
CA ARG A 223 -11.27 23.31 2.34
C ARG A 223 -12.71 23.06 2.76
N GLU A 224 -13.27 21.91 2.40
CA GLU A 224 -14.59 21.46 2.84
C GLU A 224 -14.60 21.17 4.34
N ILE A 225 -13.61 20.43 4.85
CA ILE A 225 -13.42 20.15 6.29
C ILE A 225 -13.09 21.45 7.05
N GLY A 226 -12.26 22.33 6.49
CA GLY A 226 -11.96 23.65 7.05
C GLY A 226 -13.14 24.63 7.01
N GLY A 227 -14.12 24.36 6.15
CA GLY A 227 -15.42 25.04 6.08
C GLY A 227 -16.41 24.54 7.14
N LEU A 228 -16.20 23.34 7.71
CA LEU A 228 -16.96 22.83 8.85
C LEU A 228 -16.51 23.53 10.13
N ARG A 229 -17.08 24.72 10.39
CA ARG A 229 -16.89 25.46 11.65
C ARG A 229 -17.93 25.09 12.72
N ASP A 230 -18.96 24.37 12.31
CA ASP A 230 -20.06 23.93 13.15
C ASP A 230 -19.78 22.53 13.69
N VAL A 231 -19.68 22.42 15.02
CA VAL A 231 -19.42 21.16 15.72
C VAL A 231 -20.44 20.08 15.35
N GLU A 232 -21.69 20.46 15.09
CA GLU A 232 -22.73 19.50 14.71
C GLU A 232 -22.50 18.95 13.29
N LYS A 233 -22.09 19.78 12.34
CA LYS A 233 -21.76 19.33 10.98
C LYS A 233 -20.48 18.50 10.94
N ILE A 234 -19.47 18.84 11.76
CA ILE A 234 -18.27 18.01 11.94
C ILE A 234 -18.68 16.62 12.43
N ARG A 235 -19.57 16.55 13.43
CA ARG A 235 -20.05 15.27 13.96
C ARG A 235 -20.77 14.44 12.90
N VAL A 236 -21.69 15.05 12.14
CA VAL A 236 -22.42 14.36 11.06
C VAL A 236 -21.47 13.83 9.98
N ALA A 237 -20.48 14.62 9.58
CA ALA A 237 -19.48 14.19 8.59
C ALA A 237 -18.63 13.03 9.12
N ALA A 238 -18.21 13.09 10.39
CA ALA A 238 -17.47 12.00 11.03
C ALA A 238 -18.30 10.71 11.13
N ASP A 239 -19.58 10.82 11.52
CA ASP A 239 -20.52 9.69 11.60
C ASP A 239 -20.73 9.04 10.22
N PHE A 240 -20.85 9.86 9.16
CA PHE A 240 -20.96 9.36 7.79
C PHE A 240 -19.70 8.61 7.33
N LEU A 241 -18.52 9.20 7.54
CA LEU A 241 -17.25 8.57 7.17
C LEU A 241 -17.01 7.27 7.95
N ALA A 242 -17.37 7.24 9.22
CA ALA A 242 -17.33 6.02 10.04
C ALA A 242 -18.24 4.93 9.48
N SER A 243 -19.46 5.28 9.04
CA SER A 243 -20.41 4.36 8.40
C SER A 243 -19.90 3.82 7.05
N CYS A 244 -19.30 4.68 6.23
CA CYS A 244 -18.63 4.26 4.98
C CYS A 244 -17.50 3.28 5.28
N LEU A 245 -16.65 3.58 6.26
CA LEU A 245 -15.56 2.71 6.66
C LEU A 245 -16.07 1.37 7.20
N GLU A 246 -17.14 1.36 8.00
CA GLU A 246 -17.78 0.13 8.48
C GLU A 246 -18.33 -0.72 7.32
N THR A 247 -18.91 -0.08 6.31
CA THR A 247 -19.40 -0.76 5.10
C THR A 247 -18.25 -1.39 4.32
N LEU A 248 -17.13 -0.67 4.15
CA LEU A 248 -15.93 -1.20 3.52
C LEU A 248 -15.32 -2.37 4.30
N ARG A 249 -15.28 -2.28 5.64
CA ARG A 249 -14.85 -3.38 6.52
C ARG A 249 -15.68 -4.63 6.35
N LYS A 250 -17.01 -4.49 6.31
CA LYS A 250 -17.92 -5.63 6.08
C LYS A 250 -17.65 -6.29 4.72
N LYS A 251 -17.52 -5.48 3.66
CA LYS A 251 -17.20 -5.99 2.31
C LYS A 251 -15.83 -6.68 2.24
N ASP A 252 -14.79 -6.10 2.83
CA ASP A 252 -13.47 -6.72 2.89
C ASP A 252 -13.50 -8.03 3.67
N ALA A 253 -14.19 -8.08 4.81
CA ALA A 253 -14.34 -9.30 5.58
C ALA A 253 -15.12 -10.40 4.82
N GLU A 254 -16.12 -10.03 4.02
CA GLU A 254 -16.83 -10.97 3.13
C GLU A 254 -15.92 -11.50 2.00
N GLY A 255 -15.14 -10.63 1.36
CA GLY A 255 -14.25 -11.00 0.25
C GLY A 255 -12.95 -11.67 0.70
N THR A 256 -12.11 -10.95 1.46
CA THR A 256 -10.76 -11.35 1.86
C THR A 256 -10.74 -12.56 2.79
N LEU A 257 -11.67 -12.60 3.76
CA LEU A 257 -11.78 -13.69 4.74
C LEU A 257 -12.79 -14.77 4.32
N GLY A 258 -13.63 -14.50 3.32
CA GLY A 258 -14.64 -15.44 2.82
C GLY A 258 -15.74 -15.72 3.84
N LEU A 259 -16.09 -14.74 4.69
CA LEU A 259 -17.04 -14.93 5.80
C LEU A 259 -18.42 -15.42 5.34
N ALA A 260 -18.96 -14.87 4.25
CA ALA A 260 -20.27 -15.26 3.73
C ALA A 260 -20.30 -16.75 3.33
N SER A 261 -19.32 -17.18 2.53
CA SER A 261 -19.17 -18.58 2.11
C SER A 261 -18.98 -19.51 3.31
N ARG A 262 -18.24 -19.09 4.34
CA ARG A 262 -18.02 -19.88 5.56
C ARG A 262 -19.30 -20.04 6.39
N ARG A 263 -20.09 -18.99 6.56
CA ARG A 263 -21.38 -19.05 7.27
C ARG A 263 -22.33 -20.01 6.58
N GLU A 264 -22.39 -19.96 5.26
CA GLU A 264 -23.25 -20.84 4.47
C GLU A 264 -22.79 -22.31 4.58
N ILE A 265 -21.50 -22.58 4.42
CA ILE A 265 -20.98 -23.95 4.56
C ILE A 265 -21.21 -24.52 5.97
N ARG A 266 -21.09 -23.68 7.01
CA ARG A 266 -21.42 -24.09 8.39
C ARG A 266 -22.90 -24.40 8.58
N ARG A 267 -23.78 -23.61 7.96
CA ARG A 267 -25.22 -23.84 7.96
C ARG A 267 -25.56 -25.18 7.30
N LEU A 268 -25.01 -25.44 6.12
CA LEU A 268 -25.19 -26.69 5.38
C LEU A 268 -24.69 -27.90 6.18
N ARG A 269 -23.51 -27.82 6.81
CA ARG A 269 -22.99 -28.90 7.68
C ARG A 269 -23.89 -29.23 8.87
N ARG A 270 -24.61 -28.24 9.42
CA ARG A 270 -25.58 -28.47 10.50
C ARG A 270 -26.86 -29.15 10.01
N GLN A 271 -27.24 -28.95 8.76
CA GLN A 271 -28.50 -29.45 8.18
C GLN A 271 -28.34 -30.82 7.52
N GLU A 272 -27.24 -31.07 6.79
CA GLU A 272 -27.10 -32.23 5.89
C GLU A 272 -26.07 -33.27 6.35
N GLY A 273 -25.44 -33.05 7.51
CA GLY A 273 -24.36 -33.89 8.01
C GLY A 273 -23.02 -33.65 7.27
N ASN A 274 -21.96 -34.33 7.69
CA ASN A 274 -20.56 -34.01 7.36
C ASN A 274 -20.15 -34.32 5.89
N ARG A 275 -21.10 -34.46 4.96
CA ARG A 275 -20.84 -34.78 3.56
C ARG A 275 -20.90 -33.50 2.73
N ALA A 276 -19.74 -33.17 2.15
CA ALA A 276 -19.47 -32.18 1.13
C ALA A 276 -18.98 -30.78 1.59
N VAL A 277 -17.93 -30.33 0.89
CA VAL A 277 -17.17 -29.07 1.00
C VAL A 277 -16.09 -29.02 2.09
N THR A 278 -14.85 -29.25 1.66
CA THR A 278 -13.63 -28.99 2.42
C THR A 278 -13.31 -27.50 2.34
N VAL A 279 -13.47 -26.77 3.45
CA VAL A 279 -13.03 -25.37 3.56
C VAL A 279 -11.59 -25.37 4.01
N GLN A 280 -10.73 -24.66 3.28
CA GLN A 280 -9.34 -24.44 3.69
C GLN A 280 -9.34 -23.78 5.07
N ARG A 281 -8.68 -24.37 6.06
CA ARG A 281 -8.66 -23.80 7.42
C ARG A 281 -7.91 -22.48 7.44
N GLN A 282 -8.34 -21.55 8.28
CA GLN A 282 -7.71 -20.23 8.41
C GLN A 282 -7.07 -20.05 9.78
N VAL A 283 -5.89 -19.43 9.79
CA VAL A 283 -5.19 -19.05 11.02
C VAL A 283 -4.97 -17.55 11.07
N LEU A 284 -5.24 -16.95 12.23
CA LEU A 284 -4.81 -15.59 12.55
C LEU A 284 -3.56 -15.64 13.42
N VAL A 285 -2.46 -15.07 12.92
CA VAL A 285 -1.18 -14.94 13.62
C VAL A 285 -1.06 -13.52 14.15
N ILE A 286 -0.81 -13.40 15.45
CA ILE A 286 -0.68 -12.13 16.16
C ILE A 286 0.71 -12.03 16.77
N ASP A 287 1.46 -11.00 16.40
CA ASP A 287 2.74 -10.61 17.01
C ASP A 287 2.81 -9.10 17.19
N ASP A 288 3.79 -8.61 17.94
CA ASP A 288 3.92 -7.18 18.23
C ASP A 288 4.06 -6.33 16.97
N GLN A 289 4.82 -6.79 15.98
CA GLN A 289 5.13 -6.04 14.77
C GLN A 289 5.17 -6.96 13.55
N ILE A 290 5.04 -6.38 12.37
CA ILE A 290 5.18 -7.11 11.10
C ILE A 290 6.57 -7.76 11.05
N PRO A 291 6.68 -9.08 10.80
CA PRO A 291 7.95 -9.77 10.89
C PRO A 291 8.91 -9.34 9.78
N ASP A 292 10.08 -8.86 10.18
CA ASP A 292 11.19 -8.52 9.29
C ASP A 292 12.42 -9.35 9.66
N VAL A 293 12.82 -10.26 8.75
CA VAL A 293 13.97 -11.15 8.95
C VAL A 293 15.29 -10.40 9.17
N ARG A 294 15.38 -9.13 8.77
CA ARG A 294 16.58 -8.30 8.94
C ARG A 294 16.69 -7.72 10.36
N ARG A 295 15.60 -7.76 11.14
CA ARG A 295 15.53 -7.07 12.43
C ARG A 295 15.91 -7.97 13.60
N ASP A 296 15.29 -9.15 13.68
CA ASP A 296 15.46 -10.05 14.83
C ASP A 296 15.14 -11.51 14.51
N ALA A 297 15.66 -12.39 15.35
CA ALA A 297 15.49 -13.84 15.26
C ALA A 297 14.04 -14.30 15.44
N ALA A 298 13.24 -13.56 16.22
CA ALA A 298 11.87 -13.93 16.49
C ALA A 298 10.99 -13.75 15.25
N SER A 299 11.30 -12.75 14.41
CA SER A 299 10.70 -12.57 13.08
C SER A 299 11.00 -13.74 12.15
N VAL A 300 12.24 -14.26 12.17
CA VAL A 300 12.64 -15.46 11.41
C VAL A 300 11.86 -16.69 11.89
N ALA A 301 11.77 -16.89 13.20
CA ALA A 301 11.02 -18.00 13.79
C ALA A 301 9.53 -17.93 13.41
N LEU A 302 8.92 -16.75 13.54
CA LEU A 302 7.52 -16.52 13.21
C LEU A 302 7.24 -16.79 11.72
N LEU A 303 8.08 -16.30 10.82
CA LEU A 303 7.94 -16.56 9.38
C LEU A 303 8.10 -18.04 9.04
N SER A 304 9.04 -18.74 9.67
CA SER A 304 9.18 -20.19 9.53
C SER A 304 7.90 -20.92 9.98
N HIS A 305 7.27 -20.49 11.07
CA HIS A 305 6.05 -21.10 11.57
C HIS A 305 4.85 -20.80 10.67
N MET A 306 4.72 -19.58 10.14
CA MET A 306 3.70 -19.25 9.15
C MET A 306 3.82 -20.11 7.89
N LYS A 307 5.04 -20.33 7.39
CA LYS A 307 5.28 -21.24 6.26
C LYS A 307 4.91 -22.69 6.59
N ALA A 308 5.21 -23.16 7.80
CA ALA A 308 4.80 -24.50 8.24
C ALA A 308 3.27 -24.64 8.32
N LEU A 309 2.57 -23.59 8.77
CA LEU A 309 1.10 -23.55 8.78
C LEU A 309 0.52 -23.58 7.35
N GLN A 310 1.13 -22.86 6.40
CA GLN A 310 0.75 -22.93 4.99
C GLN A 310 0.98 -24.33 4.40
N ALA A 311 2.13 -24.95 4.71
CA ALA A 311 2.44 -26.32 4.27
C ALA A 311 1.47 -27.36 4.87
N ALA A 312 0.93 -27.09 6.05
CA ALA A 312 -0.15 -27.88 6.65
C ALA A 312 -1.54 -27.61 6.04
N GLY A 313 -1.63 -26.77 5.01
CA GLY A 313 -2.84 -26.45 4.26
C GLY A 313 -3.70 -25.32 4.84
N LEU A 314 -3.19 -24.53 5.79
CA LEU A 314 -3.92 -23.38 6.34
C LEU A 314 -3.66 -22.11 5.51
N LYS A 315 -4.71 -21.29 5.30
CA LYS A 315 -4.55 -19.91 4.83
C LYS A 315 -4.14 -19.04 6.01
N VAL A 316 -3.02 -18.34 5.88
CA VAL A 316 -2.41 -17.55 6.96
C VAL A 316 -2.78 -16.08 6.82
N PHE A 317 -3.37 -15.56 7.89
CA PHE A 317 -3.57 -14.14 8.12
C PHE A 317 -2.64 -13.68 9.23
N PHE A 318 -2.05 -12.51 9.07
CA PHE A 318 -1.18 -11.90 10.06
C PHE A 318 -1.75 -10.55 10.49
N THR A 319 -1.63 -10.19 11.76
CA THR A 319 -1.93 -8.84 12.22
C THR A 319 -0.94 -8.42 13.31
N PRO A 320 -0.36 -7.21 13.24
CA PRO A 320 0.48 -6.70 14.31
C PRO A 320 -0.40 -6.15 15.44
N SER A 321 -0.03 -6.42 16.69
CA SER A 321 -0.75 -5.89 17.87
C SER A 321 -0.35 -4.46 18.22
N LEU A 322 0.88 -4.07 17.88
CA LEU A 322 1.31 -2.68 17.88
C LEU A 322 1.19 -2.15 16.44
N ILE A 323 0.90 -0.87 16.28
CA ILE A 323 0.81 -0.22 14.96
C ILE A 323 2.06 0.66 14.74
N PRO A 324 3.26 0.09 14.55
CA PRO A 324 4.40 0.87 14.07
C PRO A 324 4.29 1.06 12.55
N GLY A 325 5.05 2.03 12.03
CA GLY A 325 5.29 2.11 10.58
C GLY A 325 5.93 0.81 10.08
N CYS A 326 5.47 0.33 8.93
CA CYS A 326 6.06 -0.79 8.23
C CYS A 326 6.64 -0.32 6.91
N ARG A 327 7.74 -0.93 6.48
CA ARG A 327 8.27 -0.72 5.14
C ARG A 327 7.41 -1.48 4.12
N GLU A 328 7.13 -0.86 2.98
CA GLU A 328 6.31 -1.48 1.94
C GLU A 328 6.97 -2.72 1.30
N ASP A 329 8.31 -2.77 1.23
CA ASP A 329 9.02 -3.95 0.73
C ASP A 329 8.76 -5.20 1.61
N VAL A 330 8.58 -5.03 2.92
CA VAL A 330 8.24 -6.13 3.84
C VAL A 330 6.80 -6.60 3.60
N LEU A 331 5.86 -5.67 3.43
CA LEU A 331 4.45 -6.00 3.16
C LEU A 331 4.30 -6.72 1.83
N ALA A 332 4.94 -6.22 0.77
CA ALA A 332 4.97 -6.85 -0.54
C ALA A 332 5.54 -8.28 -0.46
N SER A 333 6.65 -8.47 0.26
CA SER A 333 7.26 -9.79 0.44
C SER A 333 6.35 -10.78 1.18
N LEU A 334 5.55 -10.32 2.15
CA LEU A 334 4.57 -11.18 2.83
C LEU A 334 3.42 -11.56 1.90
N ALA A 335 2.93 -10.60 1.11
CA ALA A 335 1.88 -10.84 0.13
C ALA A 335 2.31 -11.85 -0.95
N GLU A 336 3.54 -11.72 -1.48
CA GLU A 336 4.14 -12.68 -2.41
C GLU A 336 4.25 -14.09 -1.82
N GLN A 337 4.47 -14.20 -0.50
CA GLN A 337 4.49 -15.46 0.23
C GLN A 337 3.09 -15.99 0.56
N GLY A 338 2.01 -15.34 0.10
CA GLY A 338 0.64 -15.75 0.34
C GLY A 338 0.16 -15.51 1.78
N ILE A 339 0.78 -14.57 2.50
CA ILE A 339 0.39 -14.14 3.84
C ILE A 339 -0.41 -12.83 3.71
N THR A 340 -1.67 -12.85 4.14
CA THR A 340 -2.51 -11.66 4.10
C THR A 340 -2.37 -10.88 5.42
N VAL A 341 -1.94 -9.62 5.34
CA VAL A 341 -1.77 -8.76 6.53
C VAL A 341 -3.03 -7.93 6.77
N LEU A 342 -3.68 -8.13 7.91
CA LEU A 342 -4.84 -7.37 8.37
C LEU A 342 -4.35 -6.15 9.16
N ARG A 343 -4.50 -4.96 8.58
CA ARG A 343 -4.01 -3.69 9.14
C ARG A 343 -4.92 -2.49 8.83
N PRO A 344 -4.71 -1.32 9.47
CA PRO A 344 -5.47 -0.10 9.17
C PRO A 344 -5.34 0.33 7.70
N PRO A 345 -6.35 1.03 7.15
CA PRO A 345 -7.55 1.53 7.83
C PRO A 345 -8.69 0.51 7.96
N LEU A 346 -8.64 -0.60 7.22
CA LEU A 346 -9.69 -1.62 7.23
C LEU A 346 -9.71 -2.37 8.57
N TRP A 347 -8.56 -2.73 9.11
CA TRP A 347 -8.46 -3.48 10.36
C TRP A 347 -7.69 -2.68 11.41
N GLU A 348 -8.41 -1.95 12.26
CA GLU A 348 -7.83 -1.00 13.23
C GLU A 348 -6.96 -1.66 14.29
N SER A 349 -7.38 -2.82 14.78
CA SER A 349 -6.73 -3.50 15.90
C SER A 349 -7.05 -4.99 15.92
N VAL A 350 -6.30 -5.73 16.73
CA VAL A 350 -6.55 -7.15 17.01
C VAL A 350 -7.96 -7.36 17.57
N GLU A 351 -8.41 -6.51 18.49
CA GLU A 351 -9.75 -6.58 19.08
C GLU A 351 -10.85 -6.37 18.03
N ALA A 352 -10.64 -5.45 17.07
CA ALA A 352 -11.57 -5.22 15.97
C ALA A 352 -11.67 -6.47 15.07
N ILE A 353 -10.53 -7.07 14.71
CA ILE A 353 -10.47 -8.30 13.91
C ILE A 353 -11.20 -9.44 14.63
N LEU A 354 -10.88 -9.70 15.90
CA LEU A 354 -11.51 -10.77 16.67
C LEU A 354 -13.02 -10.56 16.82
N ARG A 355 -13.48 -9.31 16.95
CA ARG A 355 -14.92 -8.99 17.07
C ARG A 355 -15.67 -9.12 15.75
N GLN A 356 -15.09 -8.65 14.65
CA GLN A 356 -15.77 -8.57 13.36
C GLN A 356 -15.66 -9.90 12.57
N ALA A 357 -14.54 -10.60 12.72
CA ALA A 357 -14.21 -11.76 11.91
C ALA A 357 -13.65 -12.94 12.71
N GLY A 358 -13.81 -12.97 14.03
CA GLY A 358 -13.32 -14.07 14.88
C GLY A 358 -13.83 -15.45 14.44
N GLU A 359 -15.03 -15.51 13.88
CA GLU A 359 -15.59 -16.74 13.34
C GLU A 359 -14.91 -17.22 12.04
N ALA A 360 -14.15 -16.39 11.34
CA ALA A 360 -13.41 -16.79 10.15
C ALA A 360 -12.30 -17.79 10.49
N PHE A 361 -11.70 -17.66 11.66
CA PHE A 361 -10.50 -18.38 12.03
C PHE A 361 -10.80 -19.72 12.71
N ASP A 362 -10.06 -20.74 12.30
CA ASP A 362 -10.07 -22.08 12.89
C ASP A 362 -8.91 -22.24 13.92
N LEU A 363 -7.92 -21.36 13.84
CA LEU A 363 -6.74 -21.31 14.69
C LEU A 363 -6.36 -19.84 14.99
N ILE A 364 -6.05 -19.55 16.24
CA ILE A 364 -5.43 -18.29 16.66
C ILE A 364 -4.03 -18.62 17.17
N TYR A 365 -3.02 -17.98 16.61
CA TYR A 365 -1.63 -18.15 16.95
C TYR A 365 -1.14 -16.87 17.63
N LEU A 366 -0.85 -16.96 18.92
CA LEU A 366 -0.38 -15.85 19.74
C LEU A 366 1.13 -16.01 19.94
N HIS A 367 1.92 -15.08 19.40
CA HIS A 367 3.37 -15.08 19.57
C HIS A 367 3.78 -14.16 20.72
N ARG A 368 4.71 -14.61 21.58
CA ARG A 368 5.17 -13.91 22.81
C ARG A 368 4.15 -13.89 23.95
N LEU A 369 4.64 -13.71 25.17
CA LEU A 369 3.81 -13.66 26.37
C LEU A 369 2.88 -12.44 26.38
N GLY A 370 3.32 -11.30 25.83
CA GLY A 370 2.52 -10.06 25.76
C GLY A 370 1.20 -10.25 25.01
N ASN A 371 1.27 -10.70 23.75
CA ASN A 371 0.08 -10.95 22.93
C ASN A 371 -0.80 -12.05 23.52
N ALA A 372 -0.17 -13.11 24.04
CA ALA A 372 -0.93 -14.20 24.63
C ALA A 372 -1.67 -13.75 25.91
N SER A 373 -1.06 -12.93 26.75
CA SER A 373 -1.71 -12.35 27.93
C SER A 373 -2.83 -11.38 27.56
N ALA A 374 -2.65 -10.58 26.51
CA ALA A 374 -3.61 -9.57 26.08
C ALA A 374 -4.84 -10.16 25.38
N TYR A 375 -4.63 -11.13 24.48
CA TYR A 375 -5.67 -11.54 23.52
C TYR A 375 -6.25 -12.93 23.75
N LEU A 376 -5.66 -13.77 24.60
CA LEU A 376 -6.13 -15.15 24.74
C LEU A 376 -7.59 -15.24 25.21
N GLU A 377 -7.96 -14.55 26.29
CA GLU A 377 -9.33 -14.62 26.81
C GLU A 377 -10.34 -13.99 25.84
N LEU A 378 -9.93 -12.93 25.16
CA LEU A 378 -10.74 -12.30 24.13
C LEU A 378 -10.97 -13.25 22.94
N ALA A 379 -9.92 -13.91 22.47
CA ALA A 379 -9.99 -14.93 21.41
C ALA A 379 -10.86 -16.11 21.82
N ARG A 380 -10.77 -16.60 23.07
CA ARG A 380 -11.67 -17.67 23.55
C ARG A 380 -13.13 -17.25 23.56
N ARG A 381 -13.42 -15.99 23.88
CA ARG A 381 -14.78 -15.46 23.92
C ARG A 381 -15.36 -15.22 22.52
N LEU A 382 -14.57 -14.62 21.62
CA LEU A 382 -15.04 -14.16 20.30
C LEU A 382 -14.82 -15.18 19.18
N CYS A 383 -13.90 -16.13 19.37
CA CYS A 383 -13.56 -17.18 18.41
C CYS A 383 -13.77 -18.56 19.06
N PRO A 384 -14.98 -18.91 19.53
CA PRO A 384 -15.19 -20.09 20.39
C PRO A 384 -14.85 -21.43 19.73
N MET A 385 -14.81 -21.48 18.39
CA MET A 385 -14.44 -22.68 17.62
C MET A 385 -12.95 -22.75 17.30
N ALA A 386 -12.21 -21.65 17.43
CA ALA A 386 -10.81 -21.61 17.10
C ALA A 386 -9.97 -22.31 18.18
N ARG A 387 -9.00 -23.10 17.75
CA ARG A 387 -7.93 -23.57 18.65
C ARG A 387 -6.94 -22.44 18.87
N ILE A 388 -6.38 -22.33 20.08
CA ILE A 388 -5.41 -21.30 20.42
C ILE A 388 -4.04 -21.93 20.66
N ILE A 389 -3.05 -21.47 19.92
CA ILE A 389 -1.65 -21.78 20.11
C ILE A 389 -0.98 -20.57 20.76
N TRP A 390 -0.24 -20.81 21.84
CA TRP A 390 0.74 -19.84 22.33
C TRP A 390 2.14 -20.29 21.91
N SER A 391 2.83 -19.44 21.17
CA SER A 391 4.24 -19.64 20.82
C SER A 391 5.12 -18.79 21.72
N VAL A 392 5.95 -19.48 22.51
CA VAL A 392 6.92 -18.89 23.40
C VAL A 392 8.13 -18.43 22.59
N ALA A 393 8.42 -17.13 22.58
CA ALA A 393 9.64 -16.60 21.96
C ALA A 393 10.86 -16.89 22.85
N ASP A 394 10.73 -16.60 24.14
CA ASP A 394 11.60 -17.00 25.24
C ASP A 394 10.76 -17.09 26.53
N ILE A 395 11.24 -17.87 27.51
CA ILE A 395 10.64 -17.90 28.86
C ILE A 395 11.08 -16.64 29.62
N ASP A 396 10.24 -15.61 29.60
CA ASP A 396 10.48 -14.31 30.23
C ASP A 396 10.84 -14.41 31.72
N SER A 397 10.13 -15.24 32.48
CA SER A 397 10.36 -15.43 33.92
C SER A 397 11.74 -16.03 34.22
N LEU A 398 12.22 -16.92 33.36
CA LEU A 398 13.53 -17.54 33.47
C LEU A 398 14.62 -16.51 33.15
N ARG A 399 14.43 -15.75 32.06
CA ARG A 399 15.35 -14.68 31.67
C ARG A 399 15.47 -13.63 32.77
N LEU A 400 14.35 -13.16 33.33
CA LEU A 400 14.33 -12.14 34.38
C LEU A 400 15.00 -12.63 35.69
N ARG A 401 14.77 -13.88 36.10
CA ARG A 401 15.47 -14.48 37.26
C ARG A 401 16.98 -14.51 37.07
N ARG A 402 17.43 -14.96 35.89
CA ARG A 402 18.87 -15.02 35.57
C ARG A 402 19.47 -13.61 35.50
N GLN A 403 18.75 -12.65 34.92
CA GLN A 403 19.17 -11.25 34.90
C GLN A 403 19.30 -10.68 36.31
N ALA A 404 18.32 -10.93 37.20
CA ALA A 404 18.36 -10.52 38.60
C ALA A 404 19.63 -10.99 39.31
N GLN A 405 20.04 -12.23 39.06
CA GLN A 405 21.25 -12.82 39.64
C GLN A 405 22.53 -12.21 39.08
N VAL A 406 22.65 -12.10 37.74
CA VAL A 406 23.87 -11.60 37.09
C VAL A 406 24.08 -10.10 37.33
N GLU A 407 23.01 -9.31 37.25
CA GLU A 407 23.07 -7.86 37.45
C GLU A 407 22.95 -7.46 38.94
N GLN A 408 22.71 -8.42 39.84
CA GLN A 408 22.44 -8.19 41.27
C GLN A 408 21.27 -7.21 41.50
N ARG A 409 20.17 -7.42 40.75
CA ARG A 409 18.97 -6.57 40.74
C ARG A 409 17.78 -7.31 41.35
N PRO A 410 17.59 -7.28 42.69
CA PRO A 410 16.56 -8.07 43.36
C PRO A 410 15.14 -7.71 42.91
N GLU A 411 14.88 -6.47 42.48
CA GLU A 411 13.58 -6.03 41.97
C GLU A 411 13.11 -6.82 40.74
N LEU A 412 14.04 -7.35 39.92
CA LEU A 412 13.72 -8.19 38.78
C LEU A 412 13.16 -9.55 39.19
N THR A 413 13.42 -10.02 40.41
CA THR A 413 12.86 -11.27 40.95
C THR A 413 11.34 -11.16 41.11
N ILE A 414 10.84 -10.00 41.53
CA ILE A 414 9.41 -9.74 41.66
C ILE A 414 8.76 -9.73 40.28
N LEU A 415 9.36 -9.03 39.31
CA LEU A 415 8.89 -9.03 37.91
C LEU A 415 8.91 -10.43 37.30
N ALA A 416 9.92 -11.24 37.62
CA ALA A 416 10.01 -12.61 37.15
C ALA A 416 8.87 -13.47 37.70
N ALA A 417 8.53 -13.35 38.98
CA ALA A 417 7.40 -14.06 39.58
C ALA A 417 6.05 -13.64 38.96
N GLN A 418 5.87 -12.34 38.68
CA GLN A 418 4.70 -11.84 37.95
C GLN A 418 4.64 -12.35 36.51
N SER A 419 5.79 -12.47 35.84
CA SER A 419 5.89 -13.06 34.51
C SER A 419 5.53 -14.54 34.54
N GLU A 420 6.05 -15.29 35.51
CA GLU A 420 5.80 -16.72 35.69
C GLU A 420 4.31 -17.01 35.91
N ALA A 421 3.62 -16.20 36.71
CA ALA A 421 2.18 -16.32 36.91
C ALA A 421 1.40 -16.15 35.59
N ARG A 422 1.80 -15.19 34.74
CA ARG A 422 1.20 -14.97 33.41
C ARG A 422 1.51 -16.13 32.46
N GLU A 423 2.76 -16.58 32.40
CA GLU A 423 3.17 -17.74 31.59
C GLU A 423 2.36 -18.99 31.95
N ARG A 424 2.19 -19.27 33.24
CA ARG A 424 1.39 -20.42 33.72
C ARG A 424 -0.09 -20.28 33.36
N MET A 425 -0.67 -19.08 33.51
CA MET A 425 -2.06 -18.80 33.13
C MET A 425 -2.28 -19.04 31.63
N VAL A 426 -1.45 -18.41 30.79
CA VAL A 426 -1.53 -18.57 29.34
C VAL A 426 -1.30 -20.02 28.92
N THR A 427 -0.33 -20.71 29.53
CA THR A 427 -0.07 -22.14 29.32
C THR A 427 -1.32 -22.98 29.60
N TRP A 428 -1.94 -22.77 30.76
CA TRP A 428 -3.12 -23.53 31.18
C TRP A 428 -4.34 -23.28 30.28
N ARG A 429 -4.46 -22.07 29.73
CA ARG A 429 -5.60 -21.66 28.92
C ARG A 429 -5.44 -21.94 27.42
N SER A 430 -4.21 -22.08 26.93
CA SER A 430 -3.93 -22.41 25.53
C SER A 430 -4.32 -23.86 25.21
N ASN A 431 -4.67 -24.14 23.94
CA ASN A 431 -4.87 -25.52 23.50
C ASN A 431 -3.54 -26.24 23.32
N VAL A 432 -2.52 -25.53 22.82
CA VAL A 432 -1.14 -26.03 22.64
C VAL A 432 -0.17 -24.89 22.95
N VAL A 433 0.93 -25.21 23.62
CA VAL A 433 2.07 -24.32 23.79
C VAL A 433 3.21 -24.81 22.91
N ILE A 434 3.78 -23.92 22.11
CA ILE A 434 4.96 -24.20 21.28
C ILE A 434 6.17 -23.54 21.94
N THR A 435 7.22 -24.32 22.17
CA THR A 435 8.56 -23.80 22.50
C THR A 435 9.55 -24.25 21.43
N HIS A 436 10.80 -23.76 21.50
CA HIS A 436 11.78 -24.02 20.45
C HIS A 436 12.89 -24.98 20.86
N SER A 437 13.05 -25.25 22.16
CA SER A 437 13.90 -26.34 22.66
C SER A 437 13.15 -27.32 23.56
N ASP A 438 13.72 -28.53 23.66
CA ASP A 438 13.21 -29.60 24.50
C ASP A 438 13.31 -29.21 25.99
N GLU A 439 14.34 -28.45 26.38
CA GLU A 439 14.50 -27.92 27.73
C GLU A 439 13.40 -26.92 28.09
N GLU A 440 13.03 -26.02 27.17
CA GLU A 440 11.92 -25.10 27.38
C GLU A 440 10.58 -25.84 27.50
N THR A 441 10.35 -26.84 26.63
CA THR A 441 9.14 -27.67 26.70
C THR A 441 9.06 -28.39 28.06
N ALA A 442 10.17 -28.95 28.54
CA ALA A 442 10.22 -29.61 29.85
C ALA A 442 9.88 -28.64 30.99
N ARG A 443 10.42 -27.41 30.96
CA ARG A 443 10.12 -26.37 31.96
C ARG A 443 8.65 -25.93 31.95
N ILE A 444 8.06 -25.76 30.78
CA ILE A 444 6.63 -25.41 30.67
C ILE A 444 5.77 -26.53 31.26
N ARG A 445 6.09 -27.80 30.96
CA ARG A 445 5.38 -28.97 31.53
C ARG A 445 5.58 -29.11 33.03
N GLU A 446 6.76 -28.79 33.55
CA GLU A 446 7.01 -28.77 35.00
C GLU A 446 6.13 -27.70 35.70
N GLY A 447 6.03 -26.51 35.11
CA GLY A 447 5.21 -25.42 35.65
C GLY A 447 3.69 -25.66 35.54
N VAL A 448 3.24 -26.35 34.48
CA VAL A 448 1.84 -26.71 34.24
C VAL A 448 1.74 -28.15 33.68
N PRO A 449 1.69 -29.19 34.53
CA PRO A 449 1.73 -30.58 34.08
C PRO A 449 0.59 -31.03 33.15
N SER A 450 -0.57 -30.36 33.22
CA SER A 450 -1.73 -30.66 32.38
C SER A 450 -1.67 -30.03 30.98
N CYS A 451 -0.65 -29.24 30.67
CA CYS A 451 -0.57 -28.53 29.40
C CYS A 451 -0.16 -29.45 28.25
N ALA A 452 -0.59 -29.09 27.04
CA ALA A 452 -0.08 -29.66 25.80
C ALA A 452 1.07 -28.78 25.27
N ALA A 453 2.26 -28.90 25.85
CA ALA A 453 3.45 -28.23 25.33
C ALA A 453 4.22 -29.13 24.36
N VAL A 454 4.70 -28.59 23.23
CA VAL A 454 5.48 -29.31 22.21
C VAL A 454 6.65 -28.46 21.72
N THR A 455 7.74 -29.13 21.37
CA THR A 455 8.91 -28.48 20.78
C THR A 455 8.73 -28.38 19.27
N VAL A 456 8.71 -27.16 18.74
CA VAL A 456 8.73 -26.87 17.31
C VAL A 456 9.90 -25.94 17.02
N ARG A 457 10.91 -26.48 16.34
CA ARG A 457 12.10 -25.72 15.93
C ARG A 457 11.77 -24.93 14.67
N TRP A 458 12.36 -23.75 14.53
CA TRP A 458 12.24 -22.96 13.31
C TRP A 458 13.39 -23.25 12.34
N ALA A 459 13.10 -23.16 11.04
CA ALA A 459 14.10 -23.27 10.00
C ALA A 459 14.79 -21.91 9.79
N VAL A 460 16.11 -21.93 9.58
CA VAL A 460 16.87 -20.74 9.19
C VAL A 460 17.31 -20.91 7.75
N PRO A 461 17.04 -19.94 6.85
CA PRO A 461 17.52 -20.02 5.47
C PRO A 461 19.03 -20.19 5.41
N VAL A 462 19.48 -21.24 4.74
CA VAL A 462 20.90 -21.54 4.60
C VAL A 462 21.44 -20.86 3.35
N GLY A 463 22.20 -19.78 3.52
CA GLY A 463 22.82 -19.04 2.42
C GLY A 463 23.82 -19.90 1.65
N LYS A 464 24.05 -19.65 0.36
CA LYS A 464 24.93 -20.48 -0.52
C LYS A 464 26.42 -20.45 -0.13
N THR A 465 26.83 -19.58 0.78
CA THR A 465 28.24 -19.28 1.09
C THR A 465 28.93 -20.43 1.83
N VAL A 466 30.03 -20.93 1.26
CA VAL A 466 30.95 -21.88 1.89
C VAL A 466 32.01 -21.08 2.65
N TYR A 467 32.35 -21.50 3.88
CA TYR A 467 33.42 -20.89 4.66
C TYR A 467 34.73 -20.84 3.87
N ARG A 468 35.29 -19.63 3.75
CA ARG A 468 36.57 -19.36 3.08
C ARG A 468 37.45 -18.57 4.04
N PRO A 469 38.27 -19.24 4.87
CA PRO A 469 39.01 -18.60 5.94
C PRO A 469 39.99 -17.54 5.45
N ALA A 470 40.64 -17.75 4.30
CA ALA A 470 41.57 -16.79 3.71
C ALA A 470 40.94 -15.43 3.30
N LYS A 471 39.60 -15.31 3.33
CA LYS A 471 38.87 -14.07 3.02
C LYS A 471 38.19 -13.45 4.25
N ARG A 472 38.42 -14.01 5.44
CA ARG A 472 37.72 -13.66 6.68
C ARG A 472 38.73 -13.40 7.78
N ASP A 473 38.73 -12.21 8.33
CA ASP A 473 39.69 -11.73 9.32
C ASP A 473 39.06 -10.96 10.49
N ARG A 474 37.72 -10.86 10.55
CA ARG A 474 37.02 -10.12 11.62
C ARG A 474 36.47 -11.02 12.71
N ILE A 475 36.47 -10.51 13.94
CA ILE A 475 35.67 -11.03 15.05
C ILE A 475 34.42 -10.15 15.16
N VAL A 476 33.23 -10.76 15.17
CA VAL A 476 31.97 -10.00 15.19
C VAL A 476 31.07 -10.38 16.36
N PHE A 477 30.29 -9.42 16.85
CA PHE A 477 29.15 -9.65 17.75
C PHE A 477 27.89 -9.04 17.15
N LEU A 478 26.80 -9.82 17.14
CA LEU A 478 25.49 -9.41 16.64
C LEU A 478 24.46 -9.34 17.77
N GLY A 479 23.59 -8.34 17.74
CA GLY A 479 22.47 -8.29 18.67
C GLY A 479 21.48 -7.15 18.45
N HIS A 480 20.26 -7.32 18.94
CA HIS A 480 19.33 -6.22 19.15
C HIS A 480 19.54 -5.64 20.56
N PHE A 481 19.94 -4.37 20.66
CA PHE A 481 20.34 -3.74 21.92
C PHE A 481 19.18 -3.21 22.78
N GLY A 482 17.94 -3.31 22.28
CA GLY A 482 16.75 -3.27 23.13
C GLY A 482 16.67 -4.47 24.09
N HIS A 483 17.29 -5.60 23.75
CA HIS A 483 17.33 -6.80 24.59
C HIS A 483 18.47 -6.74 25.63
N ALA A 484 18.12 -6.83 26.92
CA ALA A 484 19.06 -6.72 28.03
C ALA A 484 20.30 -7.65 27.94
N PRO A 485 20.18 -8.94 27.55
CA PRO A 485 21.34 -9.82 27.41
C PRO A 485 22.43 -9.31 26.45
N ASN A 486 22.05 -8.59 25.38
CA ASN A 486 23.02 -8.08 24.40
C ASN A 486 23.76 -6.84 24.93
N ARG A 487 23.08 -5.99 25.71
CA ARG A 487 23.74 -4.85 26.39
C ARG A 487 24.73 -5.33 27.43
N ASP A 488 24.34 -6.35 28.21
CA ASP A 488 25.22 -6.97 29.18
C ASP A 488 26.49 -7.57 28.54
N ALA A 489 26.30 -8.27 27.41
CA ALA A 489 27.39 -8.87 26.65
C ALA A 489 28.38 -7.81 26.13
N VAL A 490 27.88 -6.69 25.59
CA VAL A 490 28.73 -5.58 25.13
C VAL A 490 29.47 -4.90 26.27
N ARG A 491 28.79 -4.67 27.40
CA ARG A 491 29.44 -4.15 28.61
C ARG A 491 30.59 -5.06 29.02
N TRP A 492 30.36 -6.37 29.12
CA TRP A 492 31.39 -7.34 29.50
C TRP A 492 32.54 -7.42 28.47
N LEU A 493 32.21 -7.32 27.17
CA LEU A 493 33.21 -7.18 26.11
C LEU A 493 34.11 -5.96 26.35
N ALA A 494 33.53 -4.79 26.58
CA ALA A 494 34.25 -3.53 26.71
C ALA A 494 35.08 -3.44 28.00
N THR A 495 34.53 -3.90 29.13
CA THR A 495 35.15 -3.68 30.44
C THR A 495 36.18 -4.75 30.82
N GLU A 496 36.07 -5.96 30.27
CA GLU A 496 36.88 -7.09 30.73
C GLU A 496 37.51 -7.90 29.58
N ILE A 497 36.72 -8.38 28.62
CA ILE A 497 37.20 -9.31 27.58
C ILE A 497 38.18 -8.60 26.62
N VAL A 498 37.82 -7.46 26.06
CA VAL A 498 38.65 -6.73 25.08
C VAL A 498 39.95 -6.24 25.72
N PRO A 499 39.95 -5.61 26.92
CA PRO A 499 41.20 -5.27 27.60
C PRO A 499 42.13 -6.47 27.84
N ALA A 500 41.58 -7.63 28.20
CA ALA A 500 42.36 -8.86 28.37
C ALA A 500 42.84 -9.45 27.05
N LEU A 501 42.01 -9.44 26.02
CA LEU A 501 42.36 -9.90 24.68
C LEU A 501 43.49 -9.09 24.08
N ARG A 502 43.45 -7.76 24.21
CA ARG A 502 44.50 -6.87 23.71
C ARG A 502 45.86 -7.13 24.35
N ARG A 503 45.90 -7.52 25.63
CA ARG A 503 47.17 -7.91 26.28
C ARG A 503 47.78 -9.17 25.66
N LEU A 504 46.96 -10.07 25.11
CA LEU A 504 47.43 -11.29 24.44
C LEU A 504 47.74 -11.04 22.97
N ASN A 505 46.87 -10.32 22.27
CA ASN A 505 47.03 -10.00 20.86
C ASN A 505 46.34 -8.65 20.54
N PRO A 506 47.10 -7.55 20.45
CA PRO A 506 46.56 -6.22 20.15
C PRO A 506 45.91 -6.08 18.78
N ALA A 507 46.20 -7.01 17.84
CA ALA A 507 45.65 -7.00 16.48
C ALA A 507 44.24 -7.59 16.38
N LEU A 508 43.75 -8.25 17.44
CA LEU A 508 42.39 -8.79 17.46
C LEU A 508 41.39 -7.72 17.90
N GLU A 509 40.54 -7.31 16.96
CA GLU A 509 39.47 -6.35 17.19
C GLU A 509 38.10 -7.02 17.05
N ILE A 510 37.14 -6.54 17.84
CA ILE A 510 35.76 -7.00 17.81
C ILE A 510 34.88 -5.89 17.25
N THR A 511 34.09 -6.21 16.23
CA THR A 511 33.09 -5.29 15.67
C THR A 511 31.68 -5.72 16.05
N VAL A 512 30.92 -4.78 16.60
CA VAL A 512 29.54 -4.95 17.04
C VAL A 512 28.58 -4.42 15.97
N PHE A 513 27.64 -5.25 15.54
CA PHE A 513 26.55 -4.86 14.63
C PHE A 513 25.18 -5.13 15.25
N GLY A 514 24.19 -4.37 14.81
CA GLY A 514 22.78 -4.60 15.11
C GLY A 514 21.97 -3.32 15.32
N SER A 515 20.72 -3.51 15.74
CA SER A 515 19.72 -2.44 15.90
C SER A 515 19.50 -2.07 17.37
N GLY A 516 18.90 -0.90 17.61
CA GLY A 516 18.52 -0.45 18.96
C GLY A 516 19.69 -0.01 19.84
N MET A 517 20.82 0.38 19.24
CA MET A 517 21.97 0.91 19.98
C MET A 517 21.63 2.26 20.62
N THR A 518 21.55 2.30 21.95
CA THR A 518 21.37 3.53 22.72
C THR A 518 22.69 4.28 22.86
N ALA A 519 22.65 5.56 23.26
CA ALA A 519 23.87 6.32 23.59
C ALA A 519 24.72 5.62 24.67
N GLU A 520 24.07 4.99 25.65
CA GLU A 520 24.72 4.13 26.66
C GLU A 520 25.40 2.91 26.03
N THR A 521 24.77 2.27 25.05
CA THR A 521 25.40 1.12 24.36
C THR A 521 26.63 1.56 23.57
N LEU A 522 26.55 2.70 22.90
CA LEU A 522 27.65 3.27 22.10
C LEU A 522 28.79 3.81 22.97
N SER A 523 28.54 4.19 24.22
CA SER A 523 29.59 4.68 25.13
C SER A 523 30.56 3.57 25.57
N PHE A 524 30.23 2.30 25.33
CA PHE A 524 31.15 1.18 25.53
C PHE A 524 32.21 1.04 24.43
N ALA A 525 32.18 1.87 23.39
CA ALA A 525 33.24 1.89 22.38
C ALA A 525 34.61 2.16 23.02
N CYS A 526 35.60 1.33 22.69
CA CYS A 526 36.96 1.46 23.19
C CYS A 526 37.95 0.94 22.16
N ASP A 527 39.24 1.15 22.40
CA ASP A 527 40.30 0.59 21.55
C ASP A 527 40.18 -0.95 21.54
N GLY A 528 40.02 -1.54 20.35
CA GLY A 528 39.73 -2.97 20.13
C GLY A 528 38.25 -3.37 20.11
N LEU A 529 37.31 -2.46 20.37
CA LEU A 529 35.86 -2.69 20.29
C LEU A 529 35.15 -1.57 19.51
N THR A 530 34.70 -1.89 18.30
CA THR A 530 34.06 -0.93 17.39
C THR A 530 32.58 -1.22 17.21
N PHE A 531 31.76 -0.17 17.04
CA PHE A 531 30.32 -0.29 16.77
C PHE A 531 30.04 0.16 15.34
N ALA A 532 29.60 -0.77 14.50
CA ALA A 532 29.29 -0.49 13.10
C ALA A 532 27.81 -0.14 12.87
N GLY A 533 26.96 -0.28 13.90
CA GLY A 533 25.53 0.00 13.79
C GLY A 533 24.74 -1.10 13.07
N TYR A 534 23.60 -0.71 12.48
CA TYR A 534 22.73 -1.63 11.75
C TYR A 534 23.35 -2.02 10.40
N ALA A 535 23.44 -3.33 10.13
CA ALA A 535 23.86 -3.85 8.83
C ALA A 535 22.63 -4.17 7.97
N PRO A 536 22.40 -3.47 6.85
CA PRO A 536 21.25 -3.72 5.98
C PRO A 536 21.25 -5.12 5.36
N GLU A 537 22.45 -5.65 5.08
CA GLU A 537 22.64 -6.99 4.52
C GLU A 537 23.59 -7.79 5.41
N ILE A 538 23.03 -8.65 6.26
CA ILE A 538 23.81 -9.43 7.23
C ILE A 538 24.83 -10.37 6.57
N ALA A 539 24.55 -10.80 5.33
CA ALA A 539 25.47 -11.62 4.55
C ALA A 539 26.82 -10.94 4.33
N THR A 540 26.85 -9.61 4.21
CA THR A 540 28.09 -8.84 4.06
C THR A 540 28.96 -8.88 5.31
N VAL A 541 28.33 -8.89 6.50
CA VAL A 541 29.02 -9.01 7.79
C VAL A 541 29.64 -10.40 7.91
N PHE A 542 28.85 -11.45 7.67
CA PHE A 542 29.34 -12.82 7.75
C PHE A 542 30.33 -13.20 6.64
N ALA A 543 30.34 -12.48 5.52
CA ALA A 543 31.33 -12.68 4.47
C ALA A 543 32.76 -12.32 4.94
N GLN A 544 32.89 -11.38 5.89
CA GLN A 544 34.15 -10.89 6.44
C GLN A 544 34.48 -11.50 7.81
N ALA A 545 33.47 -12.02 8.52
CA ALA A 545 33.64 -12.59 9.86
C ALA A 545 34.36 -13.96 9.81
N ARG A 546 35.53 -14.03 10.43
CA ARG A 546 36.25 -15.30 10.69
C ARG A 546 35.64 -16.07 11.84
N LEU A 547 35.21 -15.34 12.86
CA LEU A 547 34.65 -15.85 14.10
C LEU A 547 33.57 -14.89 14.60
N MET A 548 32.46 -15.42 15.08
CA MET A 548 31.50 -14.67 15.87
C MET A 548 31.70 -14.99 17.34
N VAL A 549 31.51 -14.01 18.23
CA VAL A 549 31.45 -14.24 19.67
C VAL A 549 30.01 -14.12 20.17
N ALA A 550 29.65 -14.86 21.21
CA ALA A 550 28.37 -14.78 21.90
C ALA A 550 28.56 -14.85 23.44
N PRO A 551 29.13 -13.80 24.06
CA PRO A 551 29.44 -13.76 25.49
C PRO A 551 28.19 -13.43 26.33
N LEU A 552 27.13 -14.23 26.22
CA LEU A 552 25.90 -13.99 26.98
C LEU A 552 26.01 -14.55 28.40
N ARG A 553 25.76 -13.75 29.44
CA ARG A 553 25.78 -14.25 30.83
C ARG A 553 24.41 -14.71 31.34
N PHE A 554 23.34 -14.15 30.77
CA PHE A 554 21.97 -14.57 31.01
C PHE A 554 21.15 -14.52 29.71
N GLY A 555 19.95 -15.10 29.73
CA GLY A 555 19.06 -15.25 28.59
C GLY A 555 18.10 -16.42 28.79
N ALA A 556 17.25 -16.69 27.81
CA ALA A 556 16.41 -17.88 27.69
C ALA A 556 16.21 -18.19 26.19
N GLY A 557 15.69 -19.39 25.88
CA GLY A 557 15.40 -19.83 24.51
C GLY A 557 16.62 -20.01 23.61
N ILE A 558 16.37 -20.33 22.34
CA ILE A 558 17.41 -20.49 21.32
C ILE A 558 17.85 -19.13 20.78
N LYS A 559 19.15 -18.94 20.56
CA LYS A 559 19.73 -17.66 20.14
C LYS A 559 19.83 -17.65 18.63
N GLY A 560 18.87 -17.04 17.94
CA GLY A 560 18.84 -17.06 16.46
C GLY A 560 20.10 -16.51 15.79
N LYS A 561 20.80 -15.56 16.42
CA LYS A 561 22.11 -15.06 15.92
C LYS A 561 23.18 -16.14 15.76
N ILE A 562 23.11 -17.21 16.56
CA ILE A 562 24.03 -18.36 16.45
C ILE A 562 23.63 -19.21 15.25
N LEU A 563 22.32 -19.47 15.09
CA LEU A 563 21.82 -20.22 13.94
C LEU A 563 22.11 -19.49 12.62
N GLU A 564 21.97 -18.17 12.61
CA GLU A 564 22.27 -17.32 11.47
C GLU A 564 23.77 -17.33 11.15
N SER A 565 24.63 -17.25 12.17
CA SER A 565 26.08 -17.38 11.97
C SER A 565 26.45 -18.72 11.33
N TRP A 566 25.90 -19.82 11.85
CA TRP A 566 26.11 -21.15 11.28
C TRP A 566 25.52 -21.29 9.88
N SER A 567 24.39 -20.65 9.56
CA SER A 567 23.79 -20.72 8.21
C SER A 567 24.70 -20.08 7.15
N HIS A 568 25.57 -19.14 7.56
CA HIS A 568 26.64 -18.53 6.75
C HIS A 568 28.02 -19.21 6.89
N GLY A 569 28.06 -20.33 7.62
CA GLY A 569 29.28 -21.09 7.90
C GLY A 569 30.29 -20.31 8.73
N VAL A 570 29.86 -19.37 9.58
CA VAL A 570 30.74 -18.64 10.49
C VAL A 570 30.77 -19.39 11.85
N PRO A 571 31.95 -19.81 12.33
CA PRO A 571 32.11 -20.39 13.66
C PRO A 571 31.72 -19.41 14.76
N VAL A 572 31.33 -19.94 15.93
CA VAL A 572 30.86 -19.10 17.04
C VAL A 572 31.49 -19.54 18.34
N LEU A 573 32.22 -18.66 19.02
CA LEU A 573 32.62 -18.86 20.41
C LEU A 573 31.53 -18.35 21.34
N MET A 574 31.04 -19.16 22.26
CA MET A 574 29.84 -18.86 23.04
C MET A 574 29.94 -19.33 24.49
N THR A 575 29.15 -18.71 25.37
CA THR A 575 28.97 -19.20 26.74
C THR A 575 27.99 -20.38 26.80
N PRO A 576 27.94 -21.16 27.90
CA PRO A 576 26.89 -22.15 28.12
C PRO A 576 25.49 -21.56 27.99
N MET A 577 25.30 -20.32 28.45
CA MET A 577 24.03 -19.62 28.33
C MET A 577 23.66 -19.35 26.87
N ALA A 578 24.61 -18.94 26.04
CA ALA A 578 24.39 -18.75 24.61
C ALA A 578 24.12 -20.08 23.88
N ALA A 579 24.73 -21.18 24.33
CA ALA A 579 24.57 -22.52 23.76
C ALA A 579 23.25 -23.23 24.13
N GLU A 580 22.49 -22.71 25.11
CA GLU A 580 21.25 -23.34 25.58
C GLU A 580 20.23 -23.53 24.44
N GLY A 581 19.66 -24.74 24.37
CA GLY A 581 18.70 -25.17 23.37
C GLY A 581 19.31 -25.56 22.01
N LEU A 582 20.63 -25.47 21.84
CA LEU A 582 21.30 -25.90 20.62
C LEU A 582 21.62 -27.41 20.65
N PRO A 583 21.39 -28.15 19.56
CA PRO A 583 21.69 -29.58 19.47
C PRO A 583 23.19 -29.84 19.21
N LEU A 584 24.07 -29.40 20.12
CA LEU A 584 25.52 -29.57 20.00
C LEU A 584 25.96 -31.02 20.27
N LEU A 585 26.64 -31.65 19.31
CA LEU A 585 27.29 -32.95 19.50
C LEU A 585 28.54 -32.82 20.40
N ALA A 586 29.02 -33.93 20.96
CA ALA A 586 30.16 -33.94 21.89
C ALA A 586 31.43 -33.26 21.32
N GLY A 587 31.75 -33.51 20.05
CA GLY A 587 32.89 -32.87 19.35
C GLY A 587 32.68 -31.39 18.99
N GLN A 588 31.48 -30.85 19.20
CA GLN A 588 31.09 -29.48 18.86
C GLN A 588 30.99 -28.59 20.10
N ARG A 589 31.38 -29.09 21.29
CA ARG A 589 31.36 -28.32 22.54
C ARG A 589 32.61 -27.46 22.76
N SER A 590 33.61 -27.56 21.89
CA SER A 590 34.85 -26.77 21.98
C SER A 590 34.63 -25.26 21.80
N CYS A 591 33.53 -24.83 21.18
CA CYS A 591 33.11 -23.43 21.17
C CYS A 591 32.45 -22.94 22.45
N VAL A 592 32.08 -23.83 23.37
CA VAL A 592 31.33 -23.47 24.58
C VAL A 592 32.32 -23.30 25.72
N VAL A 593 32.51 -22.06 26.14
CA VAL A 593 33.49 -21.69 27.18
C VAL A 593 32.80 -21.07 28.38
N PRO A 594 33.25 -21.33 29.63
CA PRO A 594 32.66 -20.73 30.82
C PRO A 594 32.48 -19.22 30.71
N ALA A 595 31.45 -18.70 31.38
CA ALA A 595 31.15 -17.26 31.42
C ALA A 595 32.10 -16.51 32.37
N GLU A 596 33.41 -16.70 32.16
CA GLU A 596 34.49 -16.14 32.95
C GLU A 596 35.52 -15.50 32.01
N THR A 597 35.99 -14.29 32.34
CA THR A 597 36.81 -13.48 31.42
C THR A 597 38.07 -14.23 30.95
N ALA A 598 38.80 -14.86 31.87
CA ALA A 598 40.01 -15.61 31.54
C ALA A 598 39.72 -16.80 30.61
N ALA A 599 38.67 -17.58 30.90
CA ALA A 599 38.29 -18.73 30.10
C ALA A 599 37.80 -18.33 28.70
N PHE A 600 37.01 -17.26 28.61
CA PHE A 600 36.49 -16.75 27.35
C PHE A 600 37.61 -16.24 26.44
N VAL A 601 38.55 -15.47 27.00
CA VAL A 601 39.71 -14.94 26.26
C VAL A 601 40.65 -16.06 25.81
N ALA A 602 40.93 -17.03 26.69
CA ALA A 602 41.76 -18.19 26.33
C ALA A 602 41.10 -19.02 25.22
N GLY A 603 39.80 -19.31 25.35
CA GLY A 603 39.04 -20.03 24.33
C GLY A 603 38.99 -19.29 23.00
N LEU A 604 38.88 -17.96 23.03
CA LEU A 604 38.95 -17.14 21.83
C LEU A 604 40.31 -17.23 21.14
N ALA A 605 41.40 -17.12 21.89
CA ALA A 605 42.75 -17.23 21.33
C ALA A 605 43.01 -18.62 20.73
N VAL A 606 42.59 -19.69 21.43
CA VAL A 606 42.73 -21.07 20.96
C VAL A 606 41.91 -21.29 19.68
N LEU A 607 40.62 -20.96 19.70
CA LEU A 607 39.75 -21.17 18.54
C LEU A 607 40.14 -20.30 17.35
N TRP A 608 40.66 -19.09 17.58
CA TRP A 608 41.15 -18.22 16.52
C TRP A 608 42.34 -18.83 15.76
N ALA A 609 43.25 -19.48 16.49
CA ALA A 609 44.46 -20.10 15.94
C ALA A 609 44.22 -21.50 15.35
N ASP A 610 43.18 -22.20 15.76
CA ASP A 610 42.85 -23.55 15.31
C ASP A 610 41.97 -23.55 14.05
N GLU A 611 42.64 -23.57 12.90
CA GLU A 611 42.01 -23.58 11.58
C GLU A 611 41.10 -24.82 11.34
N ASP A 612 41.43 -25.96 11.94
CA ASP A 612 40.64 -27.18 11.77
C ASP A 612 39.40 -27.17 12.66
N ALA A 613 39.49 -26.65 13.88
CA ALA A 613 38.32 -26.41 14.73
C ALA A 613 37.33 -25.41 14.10
N LEU A 614 37.84 -24.34 13.47
CA LEU A 614 37.01 -23.38 12.74
C LEU A 614 36.29 -24.05 11.54
N LYS A 615 36.98 -24.88 10.76
CA LYS A 615 36.35 -25.65 9.67
C LYS A 615 35.30 -26.63 10.17
N GLN A 616 35.57 -27.34 11.26
CA GLN A 616 34.61 -28.28 11.87
C GLN A 616 33.34 -27.56 12.32
N GLN A 617 33.47 -26.38 12.94
CA GLN A 617 32.30 -25.58 13.31
C GLN A 617 31.59 -24.97 12.10
N SER A 618 32.30 -24.56 11.05
CA SER A 618 31.62 -24.12 9.83
C SER A 618 30.74 -25.22 9.22
N ALA A 619 31.06 -26.50 9.42
CA ALA A 619 30.24 -27.61 8.94
C ALA A 619 28.88 -27.71 9.65
N LEU A 620 28.70 -27.04 10.81
CA LEU A 620 27.43 -26.92 11.53
C LEU A 620 26.34 -26.22 10.72
N ARG A 621 26.69 -25.59 9.60
CA ARG A 621 25.74 -25.13 8.58
C ARG A 621 24.71 -26.19 8.18
N ARG A 622 25.05 -27.48 8.25
CA ARG A 622 24.13 -28.60 7.95
C ARG A 622 23.15 -28.93 9.08
N VAL A 623 23.36 -28.41 10.29
CA VAL A 623 22.48 -28.64 11.44
C VAL A 623 21.31 -27.64 11.45
N VAL A 624 21.50 -26.48 10.80
CA VAL A 624 20.50 -25.41 10.67
C VAL A 624 19.65 -25.49 9.39
N SER A 625 19.97 -26.42 8.48
CA SER A 625 19.27 -26.64 7.20
C SER A 625 18.00 -27.45 7.33
#